data_AF-A0A2E7JW80-F1
#
_entry.id   AF-A0A2E7JW80-F1
#
_cell.length_a   1.000
_cell.length_b   1.000
_cell.length_c   1.000
_cell.angle_alpha   90.00
_cell.angle_beta   90.00
_cell.angle_gamma   90.00
#
_symmetry.space_group_name_H-M   'P 1'
#
loop_
_entity.id
_entity.type
_entity.pdbx_description
1 polymer ?
#
loop_
_entity_poly.entity_id
_entity_poly.type
_entity_poly.pdbx_seq_one_letter_code
_entity_poly.pdbx_strand_id
1 'polypeptide(L)'
;MRPSAQSNAPLAHPRRPQSTGRFSIPWIVGGLLLLLWLAPSVYGAAPTFENRTPVGFSTQDSTTQENFVLGSQVTVRADLNQAATPTHPVYGHFHNIEQSKQVESSDVDGLRTDIAVDSDGVLHMAWISQETGTVVTTPVYYVRYARSEDAGRTFSTPVSVSGTLRYDLLTLNVANTGSAFSTVDIEVDSRGNPRVVYAFNHSPDGHTAAFAGTSGNADNVYFNYSENGGASWLPGDRSIVVNDSTTVSNSAQGRTTGFPRMVVDQRDNIFITYVRGSSSGAGADDIMLSQVDRETTPFSMVGVGSTANSGSQGGVRLTPDGTRQIGPDISVGTGDVLHVAYFNDATNDIEHKTLLADSWQTVNTSGWNQDAVGAVIDDFVDEATVAAIETDARFYFPTVVVDRQSSPDKIYAVYKFGDANFESVFFNSYTYDNAIGAGAGWNKAAAAAVWSTATSPVFADGANNYNIELEWTVTERVAALVDDRLPDKGELHIAFSAGYSTGREHDIYYGFYNGASWILPEKVADDDSDAATEDGIAASDVFLGSPALAKASSDTSLFLAFAGGTAEGLGVRGVADVNHHAYIKVLGRAVTAEARSVPVGAFQYDLSYTPINPQALTSTIS
;
A
#
# COMPACT_ATOMS: atom_id res chain seq x y z
N MET A 1 3.21 -47.87 55.50
CA MET A 1 2.02 -48.52 56.10
C MET A 1 2.06 -48.37 57.61
N ARG A 2 1.26 -47.46 58.16
CA ARG A 2 0.67 -47.47 59.52
C ARG A 2 -0.27 -46.26 59.63
N PRO A 3 -1.58 -46.46 59.85
CA PRO A 3 -2.57 -45.41 60.08
C PRO A 3 -3.05 -45.37 61.55
N SER A 4 -3.68 -44.26 61.93
CA SER A 4 -4.88 -44.10 62.79
C SER A 4 -4.89 -42.64 63.34
N ALA A 5 -6.00 -41.98 63.68
CA ALA A 5 -7.32 -42.45 64.08
C ALA A 5 -8.40 -41.34 63.97
N GLN A 6 -9.64 -41.79 63.68
CA GLN A 6 -10.94 -41.47 64.32
C GLN A 6 -11.44 -40.01 64.34
N SER A 7 -12.51 -39.64 63.63
CA SER A 7 -13.95 -39.98 63.75
C SER A 7 -14.66 -39.42 64.99
N ASN A 8 -15.67 -38.56 64.78
CA ASN A 8 -17.08 -38.80 65.17
C ASN A 8 -17.97 -37.56 64.92
N ALA A 9 -19.07 -37.76 64.19
CA ALA A 9 -20.29 -36.93 64.19
C ALA A 9 -21.14 -37.28 65.46
N PRO A 10 -22.27 -36.60 65.85
CA PRO A 10 -23.44 -36.38 64.98
C PRO A 10 -24.47 -35.22 65.32
N LEU A 11 -25.46 -35.06 64.42
CA LEU A 11 -26.91 -34.74 64.59
C LEU A 11 -27.48 -33.33 64.99
N ALA A 12 -28.21 -32.74 64.01
CA ALA A 12 -29.60 -32.19 64.00
C ALA A 12 -30.07 -30.91 64.80
N HIS A 13 -30.46 -29.87 64.02
CA HIS A 13 -31.59 -28.87 64.09
C HIS A 13 -31.96 -28.09 65.39
N PRO A 14 -32.75 -26.96 65.37
CA PRO A 14 -33.07 -25.90 64.38
C PRO A 14 -33.13 -24.43 64.96
N ARG A 15 -33.40 -23.40 64.13
CA ARG A 15 -34.06 -22.05 64.37
C ARG A 15 -33.31 -20.79 63.84
N ARG A 16 -34.08 -19.93 63.15
CA ARG A 16 -33.86 -18.53 62.64
C ARG A 16 -33.61 -17.48 63.77
N PRO A 17 -33.32 -16.15 63.57
CA PRO A 17 -33.43 -15.27 62.37
C PRO A 17 -32.34 -14.15 62.16
N GLN A 18 -32.51 -13.38 61.06
CA GLN A 18 -32.18 -11.94 60.84
C GLN A 18 -30.71 -11.42 60.86
N SER A 19 -30.26 -10.87 59.73
CA SER A 19 -29.97 -9.41 59.62
C SER A 19 -29.74 -8.99 58.16
N THR A 20 -30.45 -7.95 57.75
CA THR A 20 -30.29 -7.16 56.53
C THR A 20 -28.96 -6.39 56.50
N GLY A 21 -28.31 -6.30 55.35
CA GLY A 21 -27.18 -5.39 55.12
C GLY A 21 -26.93 -5.19 53.63
N ARG A 22 -27.57 -4.16 53.06
CA ARG A 22 -27.26 -3.63 51.73
C ARG A 22 -25.83 -3.07 51.75
N PHE A 23 -24.95 -3.53 50.85
CA PHE A 23 -23.77 -2.77 50.46
C PHE A 23 -24.08 -2.04 49.15
N SER A 24 -24.31 -0.74 49.29
CA SER A 24 -24.43 0.23 48.22
C SER A 24 -23.10 0.42 47.52
N ILE A 25 -23.18 0.55 46.20
CA ILE A 25 -22.11 0.86 45.24
C ILE A 25 -21.86 2.37 45.28
N PRO A 26 -20.63 2.85 45.60
CA PRO A 26 -20.17 4.09 44.99
C PRO A 26 -18.72 4.06 44.47
N TRP A 27 -18.06 2.90 44.37
CA TRP A 27 -16.65 2.84 43.94
C TRP A 27 -16.41 2.51 42.46
N ILE A 28 -17.45 2.27 41.66
CA ILE A 28 -17.30 1.96 40.22
C ILE A 28 -17.49 3.20 39.32
N VAL A 29 -18.13 4.26 39.81
CA VAL A 29 -18.39 5.47 39.00
C VAL A 29 -17.16 6.40 38.93
N GLY A 30 -16.28 6.38 39.93
CA GLY A 30 -15.04 7.17 39.92
C GLY A 30 -13.95 6.65 38.98
N GLY A 31 -13.94 5.34 38.69
CA GLY A 31 -12.97 4.72 37.76
C GLY A 31 -13.36 4.85 36.30
N LEU A 32 -14.66 4.91 35.98
CA LEU A 32 -15.14 5.07 34.61
C LEU A 32 -15.04 6.52 34.10
N LEU A 33 -15.06 7.51 34.98
CA LEU A 33 -14.92 8.93 34.62
C LEU A 33 -13.47 9.37 34.38
N LEU A 34 -12.47 8.57 34.78
CA LEU A 34 -11.05 8.87 34.52
C LEU A 34 -10.54 8.28 33.19
N LEU A 35 -11.28 7.36 32.56
CA LEU A 35 -10.96 6.75 31.26
C LEU A 35 -11.55 7.52 30.07
N LEU A 36 -12.46 8.47 30.31
CA LEU A 36 -13.06 9.35 29.29
C LEU A 36 -12.21 10.59 28.96
N TRP A 37 -10.98 10.67 29.47
CA TRP A 37 -10.04 11.78 29.24
C TRP A 37 -8.78 11.38 28.46
N LEU A 38 -8.76 10.17 27.89
CA LEU A 38 -7.78 9.74 26.89
C LEU A 38 -8.42 9.79 25.50
N ALA A 39 -9.05 10.90 25.15
CA ALA A 39 -9.26 11.20 23.74
C ALA A 39 -7.88 11.38 23.09
N PRO A 40 -7.63 10.85 21.88
CA PRO A 40 -6.39 11.14 21.17
C PRO A 40 -6.26 12.65 21.06
N SER A 41 -5.19 13.18 21.65
CA SER A 41 -4.83 14.58 21.48
C SER A 41 -4.47 14.75 20.01
N VAL A 42 -5.08 15.73 19.33
CA VAL A 42 -4.60 16.19 18.03
C VAL A 42 -3.18 16.71 18.26
N TYR A 43 -2.16 15.98 17.80
CA TYR A 43 -0.79 16.45 17.83
C TYR A 43 -0.52 17.29 16.58
N GLY A 44 -0.93 18.55 16.69
CA GLY A 44 -0.56 19.70 15.90
C GLY A 44 -0.78 20.90 16.83
N ALA A 45 -0.16 22.05 16.57
CA ALA A 45 -0.62 23.25 17.25
C ALA A 45 -2.11 23.43 16.90
N ALA A 46 -2.99 23.30 17.90
CA ALA A 46 -4.41 23.39 17.64
C ALA A 46 -4.72 24.84 17.26
N PRO A 47 -5.38 25.11 16.12
CA PRO A 47 -5.78 26.46 15.80
C PRO A 47 -6.66 27.01 16.93
N THR A 48 -6.30 28.16 17.50
CA THR A 48 -7.21 28.93 18.37
C THR A 48 -8.00 29.86 17.50
N PHE A 49 -9.30 29.57 17.35
CA PHE A 49 -10.20 30.40 16.55
C PHE A 49 -10.72 31.58 17.38
N GLU A 50 -9.88 32.60 17.57
CA GLU A 50 -10.34 33.93 18.00
C GLU A 50 -10.55 34.80 16.76
N ASN A 51 -11.74 34.72 16.15
CA ASN A 51 -12.20 35.59 15.06
C ASN A 51 -11.26 35.72 13.84
N ARG A 52 -11.68 35.08 12.74
CA ARG A 52 -11.16 35.16 11.36
C ARG A 52 -10.12 34.10 11.02
N THR A 53 -10.60 32.88 10.79
CA THR A 53 -9.87 31.92 9.95
C THR A 53 -9.63 32.53 8.58
N PRO A 54 -8.46 32.30 7.95
CA PRO A 54 -8.29 32.59 6.54
C PRO A 54 -9.31 31.83 5.71
N VAL A 55 -9.69 32.49 4.64
CA VAL A 55 -10.78 32.15 3.76
C VAL A 55 -10.33 31.02 2.81
N GLY A 56 -11.16 29.99 2.58
CA GLY A 56 -10.88 28.93 1.58
C GLY A 56 -10.41 27.55 2.06
N PHE A 57 -10.55 27.20 3.34
CA PHE A 57 -10.43 25.80 3.81
C PHE A 57 -11.80 25.13 3.93
N SER A 58 -11.79 23.81 4.16
CA SER A 58 -12.95 22.97 4.53
C SER A 58 -14.06 23.76 5.22
N THR A 59 -15.32 23.45 4.93
CA THR A 59 -16.47 24.12 5.58
C THR A 59 -16.48 23.96 7.11
N GLN A 60 -15.68 23.04 7.65
CA GLN A 60 -15.40 22.92 9.09
C GLN A 60 -14.42 23.98 9.63
N ASP A 61 -13.53 24.51 8.79
CA ASP A 61 -12.45 25.42 9.16
C ASP A 61 -12.72 26.88 8.78
N SER A 62 -13.46 27.15 7.69
CA SER A 62 -13.86 28.50 7.28
C SER A 62 -15.27 28.55 6.72
N THR A 63 -16.06 29.55 7.15
CA THR A 63 -17.40 29.83 6.61
C THR A 63 -17.38 30.79 5.42
N THR A 64 -16.20 31.20 4.98
CA THR A 64 -15.98 32.12 3.86
C THR A 64 -15.02 31.49 2.86
N GLN A 65 -15.30 31.65 1.56
CA GLN A 65 -14.48 31.18 0.45
C GLN A 65 -13.84 32.39 -0.29
N GLU A 66 -12.60 32.24 -0.75
CA GLU A 66 -11.81 33.29 -1.43
C GLU A 66 -11.18 32.70 -2.68
N ASN A 67 -11.18 33.49 -3.74
CA ASN A 67 -10.71 33.07 -5.04
C ASN A 67 -9.19 33.27 -5.15
N PHE A 68 -8.44 32.21 -5.45
CA PHE A 68 -7.00 32.32 -5.74
C PHE A 68 -6.73 32.56 -7.23
N VAL A 69 -5.60 33.22 -7.52
CA VAL A 69 -5.09 33.29 -8.90
C VAL A 69 -4.33 32.00 -9.19
N LEU A 70 -4.90 31.20 -10.10
CA LEU A 70 -4.32 29.93 -10.54
C LEU A 70 -2.90 30.10 -11.10
N GLY A 71 -2.04 29.11 -10.81
CA GLY A 71 -0.64 29.08 -11.27
C GLY A 71 0.29 30.07 -10.57
N SER A 72 -0.16 30.76 -9.53
CA SER A 72 0.66 31.63 -8.70
C SER A 72 0.86 31.04 -7.30
N GLN A 73 1.84 31.58 -6.56
CA GLN A 73 2.06 31.18 -5.17
C GLN A 73 0.82 31.52 -4.34
N VAL A 74 0.24 30.50 -3.71
CA VAL A 74 -0.80 30.64 -2.69
C VAL A 74 -0.12 30.80 -1.33
N THR A 75 -0.60 31.72 -0.51
CA THR A 75 -0.13 31.90 0.87
C THR A 75 -1.31 31.91 1.82
N VAL A 76 -1.25 31.05 2.83
CA VAL A 76 -2.25 30.91 3.89
C VAL A 76 -1.61 31.26 5.22
N ARG A 77 -2.27 32.08 6.04
CA ARG A 77 -1.81 32.42 7.39
C ARG A 77 -2.53 31.63 8.47
N ALA A 78 -1.88 30.67 9.10
CA ALA A 78 -2.45 29.95 10.23
C ALA A 78 -2.15 30.65 11.57
N ASP A 79 -3.19 30.84 12.39
CA ASP A 79 -3.08 31.32 13.77
C ASP A 79 -3.24 30.16 14.75
N LEU A 80 -2.23 29.97 15.60
CA LEU A 80 -2.15 28.80 16.48
C LEU A 80 -2.24 29.18 17.95
N ASN A 81 -2.65 28.21 18.77
CA ASN A 81 -2.73 28.40 20.22
C ASN A 81 -1.39 28.18 20.95
N GLN A 82 -0.39 27.69 20.22
CA GLN A 82 0.96 27.40 20.69
C GLN A 82 1.98 27.60 19.58
N ALA A 83 3.26 27.63 19.95
CA ALA A 83 4.34 27.69 18.99
C ALA A 83 4.41 26.40 18.15
N ALA A 84 4.60 26.55 16.84
CA ALA A 84 5.06 25.46 16.00
C ALA A 84 6.51 25.15 16.36
N THR A 85 6.85 23.86 16.38
CA THR A 85 8.21 23.36 16.64
C THR A 85 8.53 22.26 15.64
N PRO A 86 9.80 21.84 15.48
CA PRO A 86 10.11 20.68 14.64
C PRO A 86 9.31 19.42 15.04
N THR A 87 9.03 19.26 16.32
CA THR A 87 8.20 18.15 16.85
C THR A 87 6.69 18.38 16.70
N HIS A 88 6.26 19.63 16.47
CA HIS A 88 4.87 20.06 16.32
C HIS A 88 4.77 21.11 15.19
N PRO A 89 5.05 20.75 13.93
CA PRO A 89 5.05 21.71 12.84
C PRO A 89 3.63 22.02 12.38
N VAL A 90 3.49 23.06 11.55
CA VAL A 90 2.25 23.39 10.84
C VAL A 90 2.32 22.80 9.44
N TYR A 91 1.31 22.02 9.08
CA TYR A 91 1.16 21.45 7.75
C TYR A 91 0.09 22.21 6.96
N GLY A 92 0.45 22.63 5.75
CA GLY A 92 -0.50 23.07 4.73
C GLY A 92 -0.62 22.00 3.66
N HIS A 93 -1.82 21.48 3.47
CA HIS A 93 -2.18 20.58 2.38
C HIS A 93 -2.75 21.42 1.23
N PHE A 94 -2.13 21.32 0.06
CA PHE A 94 -2.46 22.08 -1.14
C PHE A 94 -2.77 21.12 -2.31
N HIS A 95 -3.29 19.94 -2.00
CA HIS A 95 -3.51 18.87 -2.99
C HIS A 95 -4.56 19.28 -4.04
N ASN A 96 -5.61 20.00 -3.63
CA ASN A 96 -6.72 20.37 -4.52
C ASN A 96 -6.40 21.51 -5.50
N ILE A 97 -5.26 22.19 -5.36
CA ILE A 97 -4.81 23.19 -6.34
C ILE A 97 -3.83 22.62 -7.35
N GLU A 98 -3.56 21.31 -7.26
CA GLU A 98 -2.80 20.51 -8.21
C GLU A 98 -3.73 19.66 -9.07
N GLN A 99 -3.43 19.61 -10.37
CA GLN A 99 -4.03 18.70 -11.32
C GLN A 99 -3.27 17.39 -11.39
N SER A 100 -4.02 16.34 -11.66
CA SER A 100 -3.53 15.11 -12.24
C SER A 100 -3.00 15.37 -13.66
N LYS A 101 -2.04 14.56 -14.08
CA LYS A 101 -1.55 14.51 -15.46
C LYS A 101 -1.69 13.09 -15.97
N GLN A 102 -2.38 12.94 -17.09
CA GLN A 102 -2.42 11.69 -17.83
C GLN A 102 -1.05 11.44 -18.48
N VAL A 103 -0.46 10.27 -18.22
CA VAL A 103 0.84 9.83 -18.76
C VAL A 103 0.66 8.78 -19.86
N GLU A 104 -0.41 8.00 -19.80
CA GLU A 104 -0.87 7.07 -20.84
C GLU A 104 -2.21 7.54 -21.40
N SER A 105 -2.26 7.83 -22.71
CA SER A 105 -3.47 8.29 -23.39
C SER A 105 -4.14 7.19 -24.22
N SER A 106 -3.58 5.99 -24.24
CA SER A 106 -4.19 4.84 -24.92
C SER A 106 -5.15 4.15 -23.96
N ASP A 107 -6.29 3.72 -24.47
CA ASP A 107 -7.20 2.86 -23.74
C ASP A 107 -6.54 1.49 -23.46
N VAL A 108 -6.39 1.13 -22.18
CA VAL A 108 -5.73 -0.11 -21.75
C VAL A 108 -6.60 -0.89 -20.78
N ASP A 109 -6.86 -2.16 -21.04
CA ASP A 109 -7.41 -3.07 -20.02
C ASP A 109 -6.30 -3.66 -19.14
N GLY A 110 -6.55 -3.87 -17.85
CA GLY A 110 -5.59 -4.51 -16.95
C GLY A 110 -4.36 -3.68 -16.58
N LEU A 111 -4.44 -2.36 -16.76
CA LEU A 111 -3.41 -1.42 -16.35
C LEU A 111 -3.14 -1.52 -14.83
N ARG A 112 -1.86 -1.57 -14.48
CA ARG A 112 -1.32 -1.31 -13.14
C ARG A 112 -0.15 -0.37 -13.29
N THR A 113 0.01 0.56 -12.35
CA THR A 113 1.08 1.55 -12.37
C THR A 113 1.85 1.52 -11.06
N ASP A 114 3.09 1.96 -11.11
CA ASP A 114 3.91 2.21 -9.93
C ASP A 114 4.88 3.38 -10.18
N ILE A 115 5.37 3.99 -9.10
CA ILE A 115 6.24 5.16 -9.14
C ILE A 115 7.34 5.09 -8.10
N ALA A 116 8.53 5.56 -8.47
CA ALA A 116 9.65 5.80 -7.58
C ALA A 116 10.26 7.18 -7.85
N VAL A 117 10.95 7.75 -6.86
CA VAL A 117 11.66 9.02 -7.00
C VAL A 117 13.10 8.82 -6.56
N ASP A 118 14.04 9.31 -7.36
CA ASP A 118 15.46 9.24 -7.02
C ASP A 118 15.90 10.37 -6.07
N SER A 119 17.16 10.34 -5.64
CA SER A 119 17.71 11.35 -4.72
C SER A 119 17.81 12.75 -5.32
N ASP A 120 17.77 12.87 -6.66
CA ASP A 120 17.83 14.14 -7.38
C ASP A 120 16.41 14.70 -7.64
N GLY A 121 15.36 13.99 -7.21
CA GLY A 121 13.96 14.38 -7.41
C GLY A 121 13.41 14.02 -8.79
N VAL A 122 14.07 13.13 -9.53
CA VAL A 122 13.56 12.59 -10.80
C VAL A 122 12.49 11.55 -10.50
N LEU A 123 11.32 11.71 -11.10
CA LEU A 123 10.22 10.77 -10.99
C LEU A 123 10.40 9.68 -12.04
N HIS A 124 10.24 8.43 -11.64
CA HIS A 124 10.31 7.25 -12.47
C HIS A 124 8.98 6.52 -12.38
N MET A 125 8.24 6.44 -13.49
CA MET A 125 6.93 5.79 -13.52
C MET A 125 6.95 4.63 -14.50
N ALA A 126 6.44 3.48 -14.08
CA ALA A 126 6.25 2.31 -14.93
C ALA A 126 4.80 1.82 -14.84
N TRP A 127 4.26 1.38 -15.97
CA TRP A 127 2.90 0.88 -16.03
C TRP A 127 2.74 -0.23 -17.06
N ILE A 128 1.73 -1.06 -16.85
CA ILE A 128 1.30 -2.07 -17.81
C ILE A 128 0.48 -1.38 -18.91
N SER A 129 0.82 -1.67 -20.16
CA SER A 129 0.13 -1.14 -21.33
C SER A 129 -0.25 -2.28 -22.28
N GLN A 130 -1.17 -1.99 -23.19
CA GLN A 130 -1.66 -2.90 -24.21
C GLN A 130 -1.24 -2.43 -25.60
N GLU A 131 -0.94 -3.37 -26.49
CA GLU A 131 -0.68 -3.05 -27.89
C GLU A 131 -1.99 -2.68 -28.60
N THR A 132 -2.08 -1.43 -29.08
CA THR A 132 -3.23 -0.90 -29.80
C THR A 132 -2.94 -0.85 -31.31
N GLY A 133 -3.89 -1.30 -32.14
CA GLY A 133 -3.83 -1.11 -33.60
C GLY A 133 -3.55 -2.35 -34.46
N THR A 134 -3.21 -3.49 -33.88
CA THR A 134 -3.19 -4.80 -34.57
C THR A 134 -4.49 -5.54 -34.30
N VAL A 135 -5.15 -6.06 -35.35
CA VAL A 135 -6.34 -6.93 -35.17
C VAL A 135 -5.86 -8.25 -34.58
N VAL A 136 -5.90 -8.35 -33.26
CA VAL A 136 -5.50 -9.53 -32.52
C VAL A 136 -6.73 -10.27 -31.99
N THR A 137 -6.67 -11.59 -31.96
CA THR A 137 -7.72 -12.43 -31.36
C THR A 137 -7.67 -12.42 -29.83
N THR A 138 -6.53 -11.99 -29.26
CA THR A 138 -6.27 -11.83 -27.82
C THR A 138 -5.40 -10.58 -27.61
N PRO A 139 -5.78 -9.65 -26.70
CA PRO A 139 -4.93 -8.53 -26.31
C PRO A 139 -3.54 -8.97 -25.86
N VAL A 140 -2.52 -8.17 -26.17
CA VAL A 140 -1.16 -8.37 -25.64
C VAL A 140 -0.57 -7.13 -25.02
N TYR A 141 0.30 -7.39 -24.05
CA TYR A 141 0.73 -6.45 -23.04
C TYR A 141 2.23 -6.32 -22.99
N TYR A 142 2.68 -5.18 -22.48
CA TYR A 142 4.09 -4.86 -22.25
C TYR A 142 4.18 -3.82 -21.13
N VAL A 143 5.40 -3.58 -20.63
CA VAL A 143 5.63 -2.57 -19.60
C VAL A 143 6.18 -1.31 -20.25
N ARG A 144 5.54 -0.18 -19.97
CA ARG A 144 5.99 1.15 -20.36
C ARG A 144 6.67 1.84 -19.20
N TYR A 145 7.50 2.81 -19.55
CA TYR A 145 8.19 3.67 -18.61
C TYR A 145 8.31 5.09 -19.16
N ALA A 146 8.19 6.07 -18.27
CA ALA A 146 8.58 7.45 -18.51
C ALA A 146 9.17 8.06 -17.24
N ARG A 147 9.93 9.14 -17.39
CA ARG A 147 10.48 9.90 -16.27
C ARG A 147 10.18 11.38 -16.37
N SER A 148 10.17 12.06 -15.22
CA SER A 148 10.05 13.52 -15.15
C SER A 148 11.24 14.10 -14.37
N GLU A 149 11.90 15.09 -14.98
CA GLU A 149 13.02 15.83 -14.38
C GLU A 149 12.55 17.18 -13.77
N ASP A 150 11.22 17.42 -13.75
CA ASP A 150 10.61 18.69 -13.35
C ASP A 150 9.42 18.49 -12.39
N ALA A 151 9.54 17.49 -11.51
CA ALA A 151 8.59 17.17 -10.44
C ALA A 151 7.18 16.81 -10.93
N GLY A 152 7.08 16.15 -12.08
CA GLY A 152 5.82 15.68 -12.66
C GLY A 152 5.11 16.70 -13.55
N ARG A 153 5.76 17.81 -13.92
CA ARG A 153 5.18 18.79 -14.84
C ARG A 153 5.21 18.29 -16.28
N THR A 154 6.32 17.68 -16.70
CA THR A 154 6.48 17.05 -18.01
C THR A 154 7.14 15.68 -17.87
N PHE A 155 6.80 14.77 -18.77
CA PHE A 155 7.40 13.43 -18.83
C PHE A 155 8.12 13.22 -20.17
N SER A 156 9.19 12.43 -20.12
CA SER A 156 9.82 11.88 -21.32
C SER A 156 8.81 11.09 -22.15
N THR A 157 9.04 10.98 -23.47
CA THR A 157 8.25 10.06 -24.30
C THR A 157 8.32 8.64 -23.73
N PRO A 158 7.17 7.96 -23.52
CA PRO A 158 7.16 6.61 -22.97
C PRO A 158 7.93 5.61 -23.84
N VAL A 159 8.72 4.76 -23.19
CA VAL A 159 9.50 3.68 -23.83
C VAL A 159 9.07 2.31 -23.28
N SER A 160 9.29 1.25 -24.05
CA SER A 160 9.05 -0.13 -23.59
C SER A 160 10.21 -0.63 -22.75
N VAL A 161 9.94 -1.05 -21.51
CA VAL A 161 10.90 -1.69 -20.60
C VAL A 161 11.28 -3.08 -21.09
N SER A 162 10.30 -3.82 -21.61
CA SER A 162 10.47 -5.20 -22.13
C SER A 162 10.92 -5.24 -23.60
N GLY A 163 11.22 -4.09 -24.20
CA GLY A 163 11.58 -3.97 -25.62
C GLY A 163 10.47 -4.48 -26.54
N THR A 164 10.80 -5.39 -27.45
CA THR A 164 9.85 -6.06 -28.34
C THR A 164 9.06 -7.21 -27.70
N LEU A 165 9.36 -7.60 -26.46
CA LEU A 165 8.61 -8.68 -25.82
C LEU A 165 7.17 -8.26 -25.54
N ARG A 166 6.26 -9.19 -25.81
CA ARG A 166 4.83 -9.07 -25.58
C ARG A 166 4.36 -10.25 -24.77
N TYR A 167 3.33 -10.01 -23.96
CA TYR A 167 2.86 -10.97 -22.99
C TYR A 167 1.34 -11.01 -22.97
N ASP A 168 0.81 -12.09 -22.40
CA ASP A 168 -0.58 -12.14 -21.99
C ASP A 168 -0.66 -11.75 -20.50
N LEU A 169 -1.77 -11.16 -20.06
CA LEU A 169 -1.96 -10.96 -18.62
C LEU A 169 -1.89 -12.29 -17.87
N LEU A 170 -1.29 -12.25 -16.69
CA LEU A 170 -1.19 -13.38 -15.78
C LEU A 170 -2.59 -13.95 -15.54
N THR A 171 -2.76 -15.20 -15.98
CA THR A 171 -4.00 -15.95 -15.78
C THR A 171 -4.03 -16.48 -14.38
N LEU A 172 -5.06 -16.10 -13.63
CA LEU A 172 -5.31 -16.67 -12.33
C LEU A 172 -6.06 -17.98 -12.51
N ASN A 173 -5.67 -19.01 -11.78
CA ASN A 173 -6.37 -20.29 -11.80
C ASN A 173 -7.62 -20.20 -10.91
N VAL A 174 -8.54 -19.28 -11.23
CA VAL A 174 -9.84 -19.13 -10.56
C VAL A 174 -10.89 -19.93 -11.31
N ALA A 175 -11.38 -20.99 -10.67
CA ALA A 175 -12.38 -21.88 -11.24
C ALA A 175 -13.60 -21.05 -11.72
N ASN A 176 -13.84 -21.07 -13.03
CA ASN A 176 -15.01 -20.50 -13.71
C ASN A 176 -15.18 -18.96 -13.69
N THR A 177 -14.20 -18.16 -13.23
CA THR A 177 -14.35 -16.67 -13.26
C THR A 177 -13.59 -16.00 -14.40
N GLY A 178 -12.56 -16.63 -14.97
CA GLY A 178 -11.80 -16.04 -16.07
C GLY A 178 -10.93 -14.83 -15.71
N SER A 179 -10.81 -14.47 -14.43
CA SER A 179 -10.04 -13.30 -13.96
C SER A 179 -8.55 -13.42 -14.32
N ALA A 180 -7.96 -12.34 -14.85
CA ALA A 180 -6.54 -12.24 -15.15
C ALA A 180 -6.07 -10.83 -14.85
N PHE A 181 -4.95 -10.72 -14.13
CA PHE A 181 -4.30 -9.43 -13.88
C PHE A 181 -2.83 -9.62 -13.60
N SER A 182 -2.06 -8.63 -14.00
CA SER A 182 -0.62 -8.58 -13.84
C SER A 182 -0.26 -7.42 -12.91
N THR A 183 0.96 -7.41 -12.41
CA THR A 183 1.47 -6.36 -11.52
C THR A 183 2.85 -5.93 -11.99
N VAL A 184 3.19 -4.69 -11.68
CA VAL A 184 4.49 -4.06 -11.95
C VAL A 184 4.92 -3.34 -10.68
N ASP A 185 6.23 -3.28 -10.48
CA ASP A 185 6.84 -2.60 -9.36
C ASP A 185 8.15 -1.95 -9.84
N ILE A 186 8.42 -0.72 -9.38
CA ILE A 186 9.60 0.06 -9.76
C ILE A 186 10.34 0.56 -8.52
N GLU A 187 11.66 0.38 -8.52
CA GLU A 187 12.55 0.94 -7.50
C GLU A 187 13.73 1.64 -8.16
N VAL A 188 14.40 2.52 -7.43
CA VAL A 188 15.58 3.25 -7.90
C VAL A 188 16.77 2.96 -7.01
N ASP A 189 17.92 2.67 -7.63
CA ASP A 189 19.16 2.48 -6.87
C ASP A 189 19.79 3.81 -6.43
N SER A 190 20.82 3.75 -5.58
CA SER A 190 21.52 4.95 -5.08
C SER A 190 22.19 5.80 -6.17
N ARG A 191 22.23 5.32 -7.42
CA ARG A 191 22.79 6.02 -8.58
C ARG A 191 21.71 6.66 -9.47
N GLY A 192 20.45 6.66 -9.03
CA GLY A 192 19.32 7.19 -9.81
C GLY A 192 18.89 6.28 -10.97
N ASN A 193 19.26 5.00 -10.95
CA ASN A 193 18.90 4.08 -12.02
C ASN A 193 17.68 3.23 -11.65
N PRO A 194 16.62 3.24 -12.48
CA PRO A 194 15.41 2.48 -12.21
C PRO A 194 15.60 0.98 -12.43
N ARG A 195 14.82 0.21 -11.69
CA ARG A 195 14.68 -1.24 -11.70
C ARG A 195 13.20 -1.54 -11.83
N VAL A 196 12.82 -2.45 -12.72
CA VAL A 196 11.40 -2.77 -12.91
C VAL A 196 11.24 -4.28 -12.87
N VAL A 197 10.37 -4.74 -11.98
CA VAL A 197 9.93 -6.14 -11.90
C VAL A 197 8.45 -6.22 -12.23
N TYR A 198 8.06 -7.27 -12.93
CA TYR A 198 6.69 -7.44 -13.41
C TYR A 198 6.36 -8.90 -13.65
N ALA A 199 5.08 -9.25 -13.66
CA ALA A 199 4.63 -10.63 -13.89
C ALA A 199 3.61 -10.72 -15.01
N PHE A 200 3.87 -11.57 -16.00
CA PHE A 200 2.94 -11.86 -17.10
C PHE A 200 3.11 -13.28 -17.60
N ASN A 201 2.07 -13.85 -18.20
CA ASN A 201 2.23 -15.09 -18.95
C ASN A 201 3.05 -14.85 -20.22
N HIS A 202 4.11 -15.65 -20.42
CA HIS A 202 4.91 -15.55 -21.64
C HIS A 202 4.05 -15.85 -22.88
N SER A 203 4.06 -14.95 -23.86
CA SER A 203 3.38 -15.12 -25.15
C SER A 203 4.45 -15.22 -26.26
N PRO A 204 4.84 -16.44 -26.69
CA PRO A 204 5.96 -16.64 -27.62
C PRO A 204 5.83 -15.91 -28.96
N ASP A 205 4.61 -15.56 -29.37
CA ASP A 205 4.32 -14.85 -30.63
C ASP A 205 3.48 -13.58 -30.43
N GLY A 206 3.19 -13.20 -29.19
CA GLY A 206 2.28 -12.09 -28.87
C GLY A 206 0.86 -12.27 -29.41
N HIS A 207 0.45 -13.47 -29.88
CA HIS A 207 -0.81 -13.63 -30.62
C HIS A 207 -1.46 -15.03 -30.51
N THR A 208 -0.92 -15.99 -29.77
CA THR A 208 -1.52 -17.33 -29.67
C THR A 208 -2.53 -17.49 -28.53
N ALA A 209 -3.76 -17.77 -28.97
CA ALA A 209 -4.91 -18.11 -28.17
C ALA A 209 -4.76 -19.46 -27.42
N ALA A 210 -5.35 -19.47 -26.22
CA ALA A 210 -5.71 -20.60 -25.38
C ALA A 210 -4.55 -21.36 -24.69
N PHE A 211 -4.41 -21.11 -23.39
CA PHE A 211 -3.81 -22.06 -22.43
C PHE A 211 -4.69 -23.31 -22.33
N ALA A 212 -4.57 -24.22 -23.30
CA ALA A 212 -5.12 -25.56 -23.19
C ALA A 212 -4.12 -26.47 -22.44
N GLY A 213 -4.25 -26.53 -21.12
CA GLY A 213 -3.75 -27.64 -20.30
C GLY A 213 -2.28 -27.57 -19.87
N THR A 214 -2.07 -27.58 -18.54
CA THR A 214 -0.92 -28.13 -17.78
C THR A 214 0.53 -27.77 -18.18
N SER A 215 0.77 -26.91 -19.18
CA SER A 215 2.09 -26.66 -19.76
C SER A 215 2.35 -25.20 -20.13
N GLY A 216 1.67 -24.27 -19.44
CA GLY A 216 2.04 -22.86 -19.44
C GLY A 216 3.48 -22.68 -18.99
N ASN A 217 4.27 -21.84 -19.67
CA ASN A 217 5.60 -21.52 -19.19
C ASN A 217 5.48 -20.95 -17.77
N ALA A 218 6.10 -21.65 -16.84
CA ALA A 218 5.92 -21.47 -15.42
C ALA A 218 6.86 -20.40 -14.86
N ASP A 219 7.77 -19.93 -15.71
CA ASP A 219 8.65 -18.80 -15.52
C ASP A 219 7.97 -17.55 -16.10
N ASN A 220 7.50 -16.67 -15.22
CA ASN A 220 6.58 -15.60 -15.58
C ASN A 220 6.72 -14.34 -14.70
N VAL A 221 7.73 -14.29 -13.84
CA VAL A 221 8.21 -13.08 -13.16
C VAL A 221 9.50 -12.62 -13.84
N TYR A 222 9.49 -11.37 -14.30
CA TYR A 222 10.53 -10.79 -15.11
C TYR A 222 11.11 -9.55 -14.46
N PHE A 223 12.39 -9.31 -14.75
CA PHE A 223 13.13 -8.16 -14.28
C PHE A 223 13.91 -7.51 -15.42
N ASN A 224 13.84 -6.19 -15.47
CA ASN A 224 14.65 -5.33 -16.33
C ASN A 224 15.22 -4.17 -15.50
N TYR A 225 16.34 -3.64 -15.95
CA TYR A 225 17.02 -2.55 -15.27
C TYR A 225 17.58 -1.55 -16.27
N SER A 226 17.82 -0.33 -15.80
CA SER A 226 18.57 0.68 -16.52
C SER A 226 19.91 0.95 -15.83
N GLU A 227 20.90 1.39 -16.59
CA GLU A 227 22.18 1.90 -16.07
C GLU A 227 22.43 3.36 -16.52
N ASN A 228 21.39 4.04 -17.02
CA ASN A 228 21.44 5.41 -17.51
C ASN A 228 20.15 6.20 -17.21
N GLY A 229 19.61 6.05 -16.00
CA GLY A 229 18.44 6.79 -15.52
C GLY A 229 17.15 6.50 -16.30
N GLY A 230 17.04 5.32 -16.92
CA GLY A 230 15.88 4.88 -17.71
C GLY A 230 15.88 5.31 -19.18
N ALA A 231 16.99 5.84 -19.71
CA ALA A 231 17.09 6.17 -21.14
C ALA A 231 17.18 4.90 -22.03
N SER A 232 17.66 3.79 -21.49
CA SER A 232 17.64 2.46 -22.13
C SER A 232 17.51 1.35 -21.10
N TRP A 233 17.04 0.18 -21.55
CA TRP A 233 16.72 -0.97 -20.71
C TRP A 233 17.56 -2.20 -21.05
N LEU A 234 17.94 -2.92 -20.01
CA LEU A 234 18.71 -4.15 -20.07
C LEU A 234 17.97 -5.29 -19.37
N PRO A 235 18.09 -6.52 -19.88
CA PRO A 235 18.53 -6.84 -21.25
C PRO A 235 17.63 -6.17 -22.30
N GLY A 236 18.17 -5.79 -23.46
CA GLY A 236 17.36 -5.27 -24.56
C GLY A 236 16.56 -6.38 -25.23
N ASP A 237 15.27 -6.14 -25.52
CA ASP A 237 14.33 -7.08 -26.15
C ASP A 237 14.23 -8.45 -25.47
N ARG A 238 14.60 -8.50 -24.20
CA ARG A 238 14.66 -9.68 -23.34
C ARG A 238 14.39 -9.25 -21.91
N SER A 239 14.08 -10.22 -21.06
CA SER A 239 13.95 -9.99 -19.61
C SER A 239 14.77 -11.01 -18.85
N ILE A 240 15.23 -10.64 -17.66
CA ILE A 240 15.79 -11.59 -16.71
C ILE A 240 14.61 -12.31 -16.06
N VAL A 241 14.61 -13.62 -16.10
CA VAL A 241 13.63 -14.45 -15.42
C VAL A 241 14.02 -14.54 -13.95
N VAL A 242 13.11 -14.14 -13.06
CA VAL A 242 13.33 -14.13 -11.61
C VAL A 242 13.04 -15.50 -11.00
N ASN A 243 11.90 -16.08 -11.39
CA ASN A 243 11.41 -17.32 -10.80
C ASN A 243 11.87 -18.55 -11.61
N ASP A 244 12.13 -19.67 -10.93
CA ASP A 244 12.41 -20.96 -11.56
C ASP A 244 11.41 -21.99 -11.04
N SER A 245 10.60 -22.47 -11.96
CA SER A 245 9.55 -23.46 -11.73
C SER A 245 9.97 -24.90 -12.05
N THR A 246 11.19 -25.10 -12.56
CA THR A 246 11.68 -26.40 -13.04
C THR A 246 12.20 -27.30 -11.91
N THR A 247 12.52 -26.72 -10.76
CA THR A 247 13.11 -27.41 -9.61
C THR A 247 12.08 -27.93 -8.59
N VAL A 248 10.79 -27.67 -8.79
CA VAL A 248 9.70 -28.13 -7.91
C VAL A 248 9.05 -29.40 -8.45
N SER A 249 9.15 -30.50 -7.68
CA SER A 249 8.78 -31.86 -8.12
C SER A 249 7.33 -32.27 -7.82
N ASN A 250 6.45 -31.38 -7.39
CA ASN A 250 5.09 -31.69 -6.97
C ASN A 250 4.05 -30.81 -7.67
N SER A 251 3.04 -31.46 -8.23
CA SER A 251 1.90 -30.87 -8.93
C SER A 251 0.91 -30.14 -8.01
N ALA A 252 1.23 -29.95 -6.71
CA ALA A 252 0.31 -29.39 -5.72
C ALA A 252 0.36 -27.86 -5.66
N GLN A 253 1.53 -27.26 -5.90
CA GLN A 253 1.79 -25.81 -5.76
C GLN A 253 1.44 -25.00 -7.02
N GLY A 254 0.93 -25.67 -8.06
CA GLY A 254 0.80 -25.04 -9.37
C GLY A 254 2.15 -24.62 -9.95
N ARG A 255 2.11 -24.03 -11.14
CA ARG A 255 3.29 -23.59 -11.89
C ARG A 255 3.23 -22.10 -12.22
N THR A 256 2.15 -21.44 -11.84
CA THR A 256 1.93 -20.02 -12.06
C THR A 256 2.56 -19.25 -10.90
N THR A 257 3.36 -18.23 -11.20
CA THR A 257 3.90 -17.32 -10.17
C THR A 257 3.47 -15.89 -10.47
N GLY A 258 3.56 -14.99 -9.49
CA GLY A 258 3.10 -13.63 -9.73
C GLY A 258 3.27 -12.70 -8.54
N PHE A 259 2.74 -11.49 -8.73
CA PHE A 259 2.68 -10.43 -7.73
C PHE A 259 4.04 -10.02 -7.15
N PRO A 260 5.06 -9.75 -7.99
CA PRO A 260 6.36 -9.38 -7.49
C PRO A 260 6.33 -8.03 -6.78
N ARG A 261 7.19 -7.93 -5.76
CA ARG A 261 7.58 -6.68 -5.10
C ARG A 261 9.07 -6.65 -4.88
N MET A 262 9.66 -5.46 -4.93
CA MET A 262 11.08 -5.25 -4.95
C MET A 262 11.47 -4.21 -3.92
N VAL A 263 12.66 -4.37 -3.37
CA VAL A 263 13.36 -3.33 -2.62
C VAL A 263 14.81 -3.28 -3.04
N VAL A 264 15.39 -2.09 -2.92
CA VAL A 264 16.83 -1.86 -3.07
C VAL A 264 17.39 -1.42 -1.72
N ASP A 265 18.33 -2.20 -1.17
CA ASP A 265 18.97 -1.86 0.11
C ASP A 265 20.00 -0.72 -0.04
N GLN A 266 20.58 -0.26 1.08
CA GLN A 266 21.52 0.88 1.04
C GLN A 266 22.85 0.58 0.31
N ARG A 267 23.10 -0.70 -0.03
CA ARG A 267 24.28 -1.17 -0.78
C ARG A 267 23.91 -1.51 -2.23
N ASP A 268 22.72 -1.10 -2.65
CA ASP A 268 22.06 -1.42 -3.88
C ASP A 268 21.85 -2.92 -4.16
N ASN A 269 21.79 -3.76 -3.13
CA ASN A 269 21.33 -5.14 -3.30
C ASN A 269 19.83 -5.10 -3.63
N ILE A 270 19.44 -5.91 -4.62
CA ILE A 270 18.06 -5.93 -5.11
C ILE A 270 17.42 -7.24 -4.67
N PHE A 271 16.35 -7.13 -3.90
CA PHE A 271 15.57 -8.26 -3.42
C PHE A 271 14.17 -8.21 -4.02
N ILE A 272 13.69 -9.36 -4.47
CA ILE A 272 12.38 -9.51 -5.11
C ILE A 272 11.61 -10.59 -4.37
N THR A 273 10.48 -10.22 -3.76
CA THR A 273 9.49 -11.16 -3.23
C THR A 273 8.42 -11.41 -4.27
N TYR A 274 7.86 -12.63 -4.32
CA TYR A 274 6.76 -12.98 -5.23
C TYR A 274 6.04 -14.23 -4.73
N VAL A 275 4.85 -14.51 -5.28
CA VAL A 275 4.11 -15.74 -4.98
C VAL A 275 4.49 -16.83 -5.96
N ARG A 276 4.88 -18.00 -5.46
CA ARG A 276 4.98 -19.24 -6.24
C ARG A 276 3.73 -20.07 -6.01
N GLY A 277 2.94 -20.24 -7.07
CA GLY A 277 1.55 -20.64 -6.96
C GLY A 277 0.65 -19.42 -7.17
N SER A 278 -0.52 -19.63 -7.74
CA SER A 278 -1.55 -18.58 -7.86
C SER A 278 -2.92 -19.24 -7.92
N SER A 279 -3.14 -20.13 -6.95
CA SER A 279 -4.35 -20.93 -6.83
C SER A 279 -5.54 -20.07 -6.38
N SER A 280 -6.77 -20.49 -6.71
CA SER A 280 -7.99 -19.79 -6.29
C SER A 280 -8.60 -20.37 -5.03
N GLY A 281 -8.17 -19.88 -3.87
CA GLY A 281 -8.76 -20.23 -2.57
C GLY A 281 -8.64 -21.70 -2.16
N ALA A 282 -7.94 -22.53 -2.94
CA ALA A 282 -7.65 -23.92 -2.64
C ALA A 282 -6.37 -24.34 -3.39
N GLY A 283 -5.22 -24.17 -2.74
CA GLY A 283 -3.93 -24.60 -3.30
C GLY A 283 -2.77 -24.42 -2.33
N ALA A 284 -1.56 -24.64 -2.82
CA ALA A 284 -0.33 -24.53 -2.06
C ALA A 284 0.53 -23.42 -2.67
N ASP A 285 0.21 -22.18 -2.32
CA ASP A 285 0.92 -21.00 -2.81
C ASP A 285 1.97 -20.58 -1.76
N ASP A 286 3.21 -20.38 -2.17
CA ASP A 286 4.34 -20.03 -1.30
C ASP A 286 4.78 -18.58 -1.54
N ILE A 287 5.29 -17.91 -0.49
CA ILE A 287 6.04 -16.66 -0.68
C ILE A 287 7.52 -16.99 -0.90
N MET A 288 8.07 -16.47 -2.00
CA MET A 288 9.46 -16.63 -2.41
C MET A 288 10.22 -15.33 -2.26
N LEU A 289 11.52 -15.40 -1.96
CA LEU A 289 12.43 -14.26 -1.93
C LEU A 289 13.68 -14.58 -2.77
N SER A 290 13.93 -13.76 -3.78
CA SER A 290 15.10 -13.85 -4.65
C SER A 290 16.00 -12.63 -4.53
N GLN A 291 17.28 -12.80 -4.88
CA GLN A 291 18.26 -11.72 -4.97
C GLN A 291 18.82 -11.64 -6.40
N VAL A 292 18.95 -10.42 -6.94
CA VAL A 292 19.62 -10.19 -8.23
C VAL A 292 21.14 -10.21 -8.03
N ASP A 293 21.83 -11.00 -8.84
CA ASP A 293 23.28 -10.96 -9.00
C ASP A 293 23.67 -9.84 -9.98
N ARG A 294 24.25 -8.79 -9.40
CA ARG A 294 24.71 -7.60 -10.12
C ARG A 294 26.15 -7.72 -10.63
N GLU A 295 26.86 -8.80 -10.31
CA GLU A 295 28.23 -9.01 -10.75
C GLU A 295 28.32 -9.53 -12.19
N THR A 296 27.19 -9.93 -12.78
CA THR A 296 27.09 -10.39 -14.16
C THR A 296 26.63 -9.29 -15.12
N THR A 297 26.89 -9.43 -16.42
CA THR A 297 26.34 -8.54 -17.44
C THR A 297 25.78 -9.36 -18.63
N PRO A 298 24.46 -9.32 -18.88
CA PRO A 298 23.43 -8.67 -18.05
C PRO A 298 23.38 -9.26 -16.62
N PHE A 299 22.73 -8.56 -15.69
CA PHE A 299 22.43 -9.11 -14.36
C PHE A 299 21.75 -10.49 -14.48
N SER A 300 21.90 -11.30 -13.45
CA SER A 300 21.29 -12.62 -13.34
C SER A 300 20.67 -12.79 -11.96
N MET A 301 20.09 -13.95 -11.67
CA MET A 301 19.59 -14.25 -10.32
C MET A 301 20.66 -15.02 -9.54
N VAL A 302 20.81 -14.71 -8.26
CA VAL A 302 21.64 -15.54 -7.38
C VAL A 302 21.02 -16.93 -7.31
N GLY A 303 21.79 -17.96 -7.70
CA GLY A 303 21.33 -19.35 -7.79
C GLY A 303 21.17 -20.02 -6.42
N VAL A 304 20.10 -19.67 -5.70
CA VAL A 304 19.65 -20.33 -4.47
C VAL A 304 18.23 -20.86 -4.68
N GLY A 305 18.02 -22.14 -4.36
CA GLY A 305 16.69 -22.78 -4.42
C GLY A 305 15.86 -22.59 -3.15
N SER A 306 14.63 -23.08 -3.20
CA SER A 306 13.63 -22.82 -2.15
C SER A 306 14.05 -23.25 -0.75
N THR A 307 14.88 -24.29 -0.63
CA THR A 307 15.43 -24.81 0.63
C THR A 307 16.87 -24.36 0.91
N ALA A 308 17.29 -23.23 0.33
CA ALA A 308 18.65 -22.68 0.37
C ALA A 308 19.74 -23.53 -0.30
N ASN A 309 19.37 -24.42 -1.23
CA ASN A 309 20.33 -25.21 -1.99
C ASN A 309 20.97 -24.37 -3.09
N SER A 310 22.29 -24.25 -3.07
CA SER A 310 23.05 -23.56 -4.12
C SER A 310 22.92 -24.27 -5.48
N GLY A 311 22.78 -23.50 -6.56
CA GLY A 311 22.68 -23.97 -7.94
C GLY A 311 21.24 -24.18 -8.45
N SER A 312 20.23 -24.05 -7.60
CA SER A 312 18.81 -23.95 -8.01
C SER A 312 18.44 -22.49 -8.18
N GLN A 313 17.54 -22.16 -9.10
CA GLN A 313 17.08 -20.77 -9.28
C GLN A 313 15.73 -20.56 -8.56
N GLY A 314 15.22 -19.32 -8.54
CA GLY A 314 13.91 -18.97 -7.97
C GLY A 314 13.89 -18.57 -6.49
N GLY A 315 15.06 -18.41 -5.86
CA GLY A 315 15.15 -17.88 -4.50
C GLY A 315 14.68 -18.84 -3.40
N VAL A 316 14.65 -18.33 -2.17
CA VAL A 316 14.30 -19.09 -0.96
C VAL A 316 12.80 -19.00 -0.68
N ARG A 317 12.23 -20.06 -0.10
CA ARG A 317 10.85 -20.05 0.39
C ARG A 317 10.79 -19.44 1.78
N LEU A 318 9.83 -18.54 1.98
CA LEU A 318 9.60 -17.89 3.27
C LEU A 318 8.55 -18.61 4.11
N THR A 319 7.58 -19.30 3.50
CA THR A 319 6.39 -19.82 4.19
C THR A 319 6.35 -21.35 4.29
N PRO A 320 5.49 -21.92 5.17
CA PRO A 320 5.21 -23.35 5.21
C PRO A 320 4.74 -23.91 3.86
N ASP A 321 5.20 -25.13 3.55
CA ASP A 321 4.74 -25.84 2.36
C ASP A 321 3.30 -26.35 2.52
N GLY A 322 2.57 -26.40 1.40
CA GLY A 322 1.24 -27.02 1.35
C GLY A 322 0.11 -26.15 1.90
N THR A 323 0.41 -24.91 2.28
CA THR A 323 -0.53 -23.86 2.67
C THR A 323 -0.60 -22.79 1.59
N ARG A 324 -1.57 -21.88 1.65
CA ARG A 324 -1.76 -20.81 0.67
C ARG A 324 -1.38 -19.47 1.25
N GLN A 325 -0.30 -18.89 0.75
CA GLN A 325 0.14 -17.53 1.05
C GLN A 325 0.22 -16.67 -0.20
N ILE A 326 -0.23 -15.42 -0.08
CA ILE A 326 -0.40 -14.52 -1.24
C ILE A 326 -0.07 -13.07 -0.90
N GLY A 327 0.02 -12.27 -1.97
CA GLY A 327 0.17 -10.81 -1.96
C GLY A 327 1.30 -10.29 -1.10
N PRO A 328 2.54 -10.79 -1.27
CA PRO A 328 3.64 -10.32 -0.48
C PRO A 328 3.94 -8.86 -0.78
N ASP A 329 4.42 -8.17 0.24
CA ASP A 329 5.07 -6.87 0.15
C ASP A 329 6.37 -6.90 0.95
N ILE A 330 7.33 -6.05 0.57
CA ILE A 330 8.66 -6.05 1.16
C ILE A 330 9.14 -4.62 1.40
N SER A 331 9.80 -4.40 2.54
CA SER A 331 10.43 -3.13 2.89
C SER A 331 11.79 -3.38 3.55
N VAL A 332 12.66 -2.36 3.56
CA VAL A 332 14.00 -2.43 4.14
C VAL A 332 14.18 -1.39 5.25
N GLY A 333 14.60 -1.88 6.42
CA GLY A 333 14.93 -1.08 7.59
C GLY A 333 16.41 -0.73 7.70
N THR A 334 16.75 0.04 8.74
CA THR A 334 18.12 0.39 9.12
C THR A 334 18.97 -0.87 9.34
N GLY A 335 20.19 -0.86 8.81
CA GLY A 335 21.09 -2.02 8.89
C GLY A 335 20.75 -3.14 7.91
N ASP A 336 20.01 -2.82 6.85
CA ASP A 336 19.57 -3.73 5.79
C ASP A 336 18.75 -4.92 6.32
N VAL A 337 17.81 -4.62 7.23
CA VAL A 337 16.83 -5.60 7.70
C VAL A 337 15.67 -5.66 6.72
N LEU A 338 15.40 -6.83 6.13
CA LEU A 338 14.25 -7.06 5.28
C LEU A 338 13.01 -7.33 6.14
N HIS A 339 11.89 -6.73 5.76
CA HIS A 339 10.56 -6.94 6.35
C HIS A 339 9.62 -7.39 5.25
N VAL A 340 9.05 -8.59 5.38
CA VAL A 340 8.11 -9.13 4.40
C VAL A 340 6.77 -9.34 5.09
N ALA A 341 5.71 -8.75 4.54
CA ALA A 341 4.33 -8.99 4.96
C ALA A 341 3.59 -9.77 3.87
N TYR A 342 2.65 -10.63 4.25
CA TYR A 342 1.84 -11.42 3.32
C TYR A 342 0.56 -11.91 4.01
N PHE A 343 -0.41 -12.38 3.23
CA PHE A 343 -1.61 -13.02 3.77
C PHE A 343 -1.48 -14.53 3.78
N ASN A 344 -1.86 -15.17 4.89
CA ASN A 344 -1.94 -16.61 5.06
C ASN A 344 -3.40 -17.05 5.12
N ASP A 345 -3.88 -17.55 3.99
CA ASP A 345 -5.25 -18.02 3.74
C ASP A 345 -5.59 -19.27 4.58
N ALA A 346 -4.59 -20.04 4.99
CA ALA A 346 -4.83 -21.24 5.78
C ALA A 346 -5.25 -20.93 7.22
N THR A 347 -4.84 -19.77 7.74
CA THR A 347 -5.14 -19.33 9.11
C THR A 347 -5.91 -18.03 9.17
N ASN A 348 -6.18 -17.40 8.02
CA ASN A 348 -6.87 -16.12 7.93
C ASN A 348 -6.11 -15.02 8.70
N ASP A 349 -4.79 -15.01 8.51
CA ASP A 349 -3.86 -14.12 9.21
C ASP A 349 -3.06 -13.27 8.20
N ILE A 350 -2.86 -12.00 8.52
CA ILE A 350 -1.80 -11.21 7.91
C ILE A 350 -0.53 -11.46 8.73
N GLU A 351 0.52 -11.92 8.06
CA GLU A 351 1.75 -12.35 8.70
C GLU A 351 2.95 -11.50 8.28
N HIS A 352 3.95 -11.46 9.16
CA HIS A 352 5.20 -10.74 8.97
C HIS A 352 6.39 -11.64 9.26
N LYS A 353 7.42 -11.55 8.42
CA LYS A 353 8.74 -12.10 8.72
C LYS A 353 9.83 -11.07 8.49
N THR A 354 10.93 -11.21 9.23
CA THR A 354 12.07 -10.32 9.10
C THR A 354 13.41 -11.04 9.19
N LEU A 355 14.38 -10.58 8.41
CA LEU A 355 15.75 -11.10 8.42
C LEU A 355 16.72 -10.05 7.87
N LEU A 356 17.97 -10.09 8.33
CA LEU A 356 19.05 -9.32 7.70
C LEU A 356 19.23 -9.72 6.23
N ALA A 357 19.41 -8.74 5.35
CA ALA A 357 19.70 -8.92 3.93
C ALA A 357 20.91 -9.82 3.70
N ASP A 358 21.98 -9.69 4.48
CA ASP A 358 23.18 -10.55 4.38
C ASP A 358 22.90 -12.02 4.71
N SER A 359 21.82 -12.26 5.45
CA SER A 359 21.37 -13.59 5.84
C SER A 359 20.20 -14.09 5.01
N TRP A 360 19.83 -13.42 3.91
CA TRP A 360 18.61 -13.73 3.15
C TRP A 360 18.52 -15.20 2.71
N GLN A 361 19.65 -15.88 2.46
CA GLN A 361 19.70 -17.29 2.10
C GLN A 361 19.56 -18.27 3.29
N THR A 362 19.41 -17.78 4.52
CA THR A 362 19.36 -18.61 5.73
C THR A 362 17.96 -19.18 5.92
N VAL A 363 17.76 -20.41 5.46
CA VAL A 363 16.47 -21.13 5.55
C VAL A 363 16.53 -22.19 6.65
N ASN A 364 16.35 -21.75 7.89
CA ASN A 364 16.26 -22.60 9.09
C ASN A 364 15.61 -21.81 10.24
N THR A 365 15.58 -22.38 11.44
CA THR A 365 14.99 -21.77 12.66
C THR A 365 15.65 -20.46 13.11
N SER A 366 16.83 -20.12 12.59
CA SER A 366 17.54 -18.86 12.85
C SER A 366 17.44 -17.86 11.69
N GLY A 367 16.62 -18.14 10.68
CA GLY A 367 16.40 -17.28 9.52
C GLY A 367 14.94 -17.26 9.09
N TRP A 368 14.66 -17.39 7.80
CA TRP A 368 13.29 -17.34 7.26
C TRP A 368 12.35 -18.45 7.74
N ASN A 369 12.90 -19.54 8.31
CA ASN A 369 12.20 -20.73 8.79
C ASN A 369 10.95 -21.08 7.95
N GLN A 370 11.19 -21.70 6.79
CA GLN A 370 10.14 -22.15 5.87
C GLN A 370 9.18 -23.20 6.45
N ASP A 371 9.39 -23.69 7.69
CA ASP A 371 8.53 -24.68 8.33
C ASP A 371 7.66 -24.05 9.45
N ALA A 372 7.73 -22.72 9.61
CA ALA A 372 6.93 -21.97 10.56
C ALA A 372 6.18 -20.83 9.86
N VAL A 373 4.99 -20.50 10.37
CA VAL A 373 4.26 -19.27 10.02
C VAL A 373 5.02 -18.03 10.50
N GLY A 374 4.64 -16.85 10.01
CA GLY A 374 5.17 -15.55 10.43
C GLY A 374 4.58 -15.06 11.75
N ALA A 375 5.05 -13.89 12.19
CA ALA A 375 4.43 -13.16 13.29
C ALA A 375 3.10 -12.57 12.80
N VAL A 376 2.03 -12.74 13.57
CA VAL A 376 0.69 -12.29 13.13
C VAL A 376 0.54 -10.79 13.37
N ILE A 377 0.35 -10.03 12.28
CA ILE A 377 0.04 -8.60 12.28
C ILE A 377 -1.41 -8.41 12.73
N ASP A 378 -2.34 -9.13 12.11
CA ASP A 378 -3.78 -9.05 12.35
C ASP A 378 -4.49 -10.28 11.75
N ASP A 379 -5.77 -10.46 12.09
CA ASP A 379 -6.62 -11.56 11.63
C ASP A 379 -7.63 -11.03 10.59
N PHE A 380 -7.80 -11.68 9.43
CA PHE A 380 -8.70 -11.28 8.34
C PHE A 380 -9.55 -12.46 7.86
N VAL A 381 -10.87 -12.33 7.93
CA VAL A 381 -11.82 -13.34 7.44
C VAL A 381 -12.12 -13.07 5.96
N ASP A 382 -11.73 -13.98 5.08
CA ASP A 382 -11.81 -13.81 3.61
C ASP A 382 -13.12 -14.35 2.98
N GLU A 383 -13.92 -15.12 3.72
CA GLU A 383 -15.11 -15.79 3.18
C GLU A 383 -16.40 -14.96 3.24
N ALA A 384 -17.23 -15.01 2.19
CA ALA A 384 -18.49 -14.26 2.01
C ALA A 384 -19.66 -14.66 2.95
N THR A 385 -19.37 -15.15 4.15
CA THR A 385 -20.37 -15.28 5.24
C THR A 385 -20.60 -13.97 6.00
N VAL A 386 -20.10 -12.87 5.42
CA VAL A 386 -19.73 -11.62 6.07
C VAL A 386 -20.45 -10.50 5.30
N ALA A 387 -21.31 -9.73 5.96
CA ALA A 387 -22.25 -8.82 5.27
C ALA A 387 -21.59 -7.68 4.48
N ALA A 388 -20.34 -7.34 4.78
CA ALA A 388 -19.57 -6.33 4.07
C ALA A 388 -18.88 -6.85 2.81
N ILE A 389 -18.53 -8.14 2.75
CA ILE A 389 -17.81 -8.71 1.61
C ILE A 389 -18.83 -9.24 0.60
N GLU A 390 -19.02 -8.53 -0.51
CA GLU A 390 -19.98 -8.93 -1.55
C GLU A 390 -19.57 -10.22 -2.30
N THR A 391 -18.26 -10.51 -2.37
CA THR A 391 -17.69 -11.73 -2.99
C THR A 391 -16.43 -12.19 -2.25
N ASP A 392 -16.18 -13.51 -2.16
CA ASP A 392 -14.96 -14.05 -1.49
C ASP A 392 -13.68 -13.36 -1.98
N ALA A 393 -12.88 -12.84 -1.04
CA ALA A 393 -11.58 -12.28 -1.38
C ALA A 393 -10.60 -13.39 -1.78
N ARG A 394 -10.03 -13.32 -2.98
CA ARG A 394 -9.09 -14.35 -3.48
C ARG A 394 -7.66 -13.86 -3.49
N PHE A 395 -7.44 -12.59 -3.74
CA PHE A 395 -6.11 -11.98 -3.75
C PHE A 395 -6.09 -10.79 -2.82
N TYR A 396 -5.26 -10.90 -1.78
CA TYR A 396 -5.16 -9.92 -0.71
C TYR A 396 -3.75 -9.36 -0.62
N PHE A 397 -3.60 -8.04 -0.52
CA PHE A 397 -2.30 -7.37 -0.63
C PHE A 397 -2.05 -6.39 0.54
N PRO A 398 -1.48 -6.86 1.67
CA PRO A 398 -1.00 -5.96 2.72
C PRO A 398 0.22 -5.16 2.23
N THR A 399 0.40 -3.97 2.79
CA THR A 399 1.57 -3.12 2.55
C THR A 399 2.37 -2.98 3.84
N VAL A 400 3.70 -3.11 3.76
CA VAL A 400 4.62 -2.90 4.88
C VAL A 400 5.60 -1.78 4.55
N VAL A 401 5.79 -0.85 5.49
CA VAL A 401 6.79 0.22 5.36
C VAL A 401 7.54 0.43 6.67
N VAL A 402 8.79 0.86 6.56
CA VAL A 402 9.67 1.06 7.72
C VAL A 402 10.03 2.52 7.89
N ASP A 403 9.73 3.06 9.06
CA ASP A 403 10.29 4.31 9.54
C ASP A 403 11.68 4.06 10.12
N ARG A 404 12.69 4.46 9.32
CA ARG A 404 14.11 4.37 9.63
C ARG A 404 14.65 5.58 10.42
N GLN A 405 13.85 6.64 10.60
CA GLN A 405 14.24 7.81 11.41
C GLN A 405 13.99 7.55 12.90
N SER A 406 12.97 6.75 13.21
CA SER A 406 12.78 6.21 14.56
C SER A 406 13.96 5.34 14.98
N SER A 407 14.35 5.42 16.26
CA SER A 407 15.39 4.55 16.83
C SER A 407 14.90 3.87 18.11
N PRO A 408 14.65 2.54 18.10
CA PRO A 408 14.71 1.64 16.95
C PRO A 408 13.69 1.96 15.85
N ASP A 409 13.90 1.40 14.66
CA ASP A 409 12.96 1.50 13.53
C ASP A 409 11.52 1.19 13.97
N LYS A 410 10.56 1.89 13.35
CA LYS A 410 9.14 1.61 13.54
C LYS A 410 8.57 1.01 12.26
N ILE A 411 7.93 -0.14 12.37
CA ILE A 411 7.36 -0.86 11.23
C ILE A 411 5.86 -0.61 11.23
N TYR A 412 5.34 -0.27 10.06
CA TYR A 412 3.93 -0.07 9.81
C TYR A 412 3.41 -1.12 8.83
N ALA A 413 2.20 -1.62 9.10
CA ALA A 413 1.43 -2.43 8.16
C ALA A 413 0.08 -1.76 7.91
N VAL A 414 -0.31 -1.62 6.64
CA VAL A 414 -1.60 -1.07 6.23
C VAL A 414 -2.24 -1.93 5.16
N TYR A 415 -3.56 -2.03 5.20
CA TYR A 415 -4.30 -2.98 4.37
C TYR A 415 -5.80 -2.66 4.33
N LYS A 416 -6.49 -3.07 3.25
CA LYS A 416 -7.96 -3.04 3.20
C LYS A 416 -8.52 -4.18 4.04
N PHE A 417 -9.64 -3.97 4.73
CA PHE A 417 -10.21 -4.94 5.66
C PHE A 417 -11.74 -4.94 5.53
N GLY A 418 -12.35 -6.11 5.63
CA GLY A 418 -13.79 -6.29 5.63
C GLY A 418 -14.17 -7.38 6.63
N ASP A 419 -15.19 -7.13 7.43
CA ASP A 419 -15.78 -8.13 8.33
C ASP A 419 -17.32 -8.04 8.34
N ALA A 420 -17.97 -8.78 9.26
CA ALA A 420 -19.42 -8.91 9.22
C ALA A 420 -20.13 -7.59 9.57
N ASN A 421 -19.38 -6.59 10.01
CA ASN A 421 -19.85 -5.35 10.60
C ASN A 421 -19.43 -4.12 9.79
N PHE A 422 -18.26 -4.12 9.14
CA PHE A 422 -17.77 -2.96 8.40
C PHE A 422 -16.68 -3.29 7.37
N GLU A 423 -16.44 -2.33 6.48
CA GLU A 423 -15.28 -2.25 5.60
C GLU A 423 -14.35 -1.13 6.06
N SER A 424 -13.04 -1.25 5.80
CA SER A 424 -12.07 -0.29 6.33
C SER A 424 -10.70 -0.33 5.66
N VAL A 425 -9.94 0.75 5.84
CA VAL A 425 -8.47 0.71 5.83
C VAL A 425 -7.97 0.50 7.25
N PHE A 426 -7.23 -0.58 7.48
CA PHE A 426 -6.62 -0.90 8.76
C PHE A 426 -5.14 -0.55 8.81
N PHE A 427 -4.68 -0.36 10.04
CA PHE A 427 -3.32 -0.02 10.37
C PHE A 427 -2.89 -0.77 11.62
N ASN A 428 -1.67 -1.32 11.61
CA ASN A 428 -0.97 -1.76 12.80
C ASN A 428 0.49 -1.28 12.76
N SER A 429 1.14 -1.24 13.93
CA SER A 429 2.56 -0.92 14.01
C SER A 429 3.26 -1.67 15.14
N TYR A 430 4.57 -1.88 14.99
CA TYR A 430 5.42 -2.27 16.12
C TYR A 430 6.80 -1.61 16.02
N THR A 431 7.48 -1.52 17.15
CA THR A 431 8.88 -1.06 17.21
C THR A 431 9.80 -2.26 17.02
N TYR A 432 10.76 -2.15 16.11
CA TYR A 432 11.70 -3.23 15.83
C TYR A 432 12.41 -3.69 17.10
N ASP A 433 12.29 -4.98 17.39
CA ASP A 433 12.73 -5.62 18.63
C ASP A 433 13.94 -6.55 18.42
N ASN A 434 14.57 -6.49 17.23
CA ASN A 434 15.61 -7.42 16.77
C ASN A 434 15.14 -8.87 16.64
N ALA A 435 13.83 -9.11 16.60
CA ALA A 435 13.33 -10.42 16.27
C ALA A 435 13.74 -10.84 14.86
N ILE A 436 13.79 -12.16 14.66
CA ILE A 436 14.15 -12.80 13.40
C ILE A 436 13.07 -13.80 13.04
N GLY A 437 12.83 -13.97 11.73
CA GLY A 437 11.81 -14.85 11.20
C GLY A 437 10.44 -14.41 11.71
N ALA A 438 9.78 -15.30 12.44
CA ALA A 438 8.43 -15.12 12.97
C ALA A 438 8.37 -14.51 14.39
N GLY A 439 9.50 -14.05 14.93
CA GLY A 439 9.59 -13.64 16.33
C GLY A 439 9.09 -12.22 16.65
N ALA A 440 8.64 -11.45 15.65
CA ALA A 440 8.34 -10.02 15.83
C ALA A 440 7.16 -9.80 16.79
N GLY A 441 7.31 -8.84 17.71
CA GLY A 441 6.35 -8.55 18.78
C GLY A 441 5.10 -7.76 18.35
N TRP A 442 4.47 -8.10 17.22
CA TRP A 442 3.20 -7.50 16.80
C TRP A 442 2.10 -7.71 17.86
N ASN A 443 1.33 -6.66 18.11
CA ASN A 443 0.15 -6.71 18.98
C ASN A 443 -1.11 -6.59 18.13
N LYS A 444 -1.78 -7.72 17.87
CA LYS A 444 -3.03 -7.76 17.09
C LYS A 444 -4.12 -6.85 17.67
N ALA A 445 -4.20 -6.76 19.00
CA ALA A 445 -5.18 -5.91 19.67
C ALA A 445 -4.90 -4.39 19.50
N ALA A 446 -3.76 -4.02 18.93
CA ALA A 446 -3.43 -2.64 18.57
C ALA A 446 -3.75 -2.29 17.11
N ALA A 447 -4.15 -3.27 16.29
CA ALA A 447 -4.66 -2.99 14.94
C ALA A 447 -5.91 -2.11 15.05
N ALA A 448 -5.99 -1.10 14.19
CA ALA A 448 -7.03 -0.09 14.24
C ALA A 448 -7.53 0.29 12.85
N ALA A 449 -8.85 0.47 12.76
CA ALA A 449 -9.52 1.05 11.60
C ALA A 449 -9.17 2.54 11.46
N VAL A 450 -8.47 2.90 10.38
CA VAL A 450 -8.17 4.29 10.03
C VAL A 450 -9.39 4.95 9.39
N TRP A 451 -9.99 4.31 8.40
CA TRP A 451 -11.18 4.80 7.71
C TRP A 451 -12.20 3.66 7.66
N SER A 452 -13.46 3.86 8.08
CA SER A 452 -14.44 2.75 8.11
C SER A 452 -15.91 3.19 8.15
N THR A 453 -16.80 2.24 7.86
CA THR A 453 -18.24 2.25 8.17
C THR A 453 -18.57 1.85 9.63
N ALA A 454 -17.56 1.56 10.46
CA ALA A 454 -17.75 1.14 11.86
C ALA A 454 -18.42 2.21 12.76
N THR A 455 -18.80 1.83 14.00
CA THR A 455 -19.48 2.74 14.95
C THR A 455 -18.58 3.82 15.57
N SER A 456 -17.25 3.68 15.47
CA SER A 456 -16.26 4.66 15.98
C SER A 456 -14.90 4.55 15.27
N PRO A 457 -14.82 4.67 13.93
CA PRO A 457 -13.54 4.74 13.23
C PRO A 457 -12.80 6.03 13.57
N VAL A 458 -11.50 6.05 13.26
CA VAL A 458 -10.76 7.31 13.26
C VAL A 458 -11.42 8.28 12.27
N PHE A 459 -11.87 7.78 11.11
CA PHE A 459 -12.67 8.54 10.14
C PHE A 459 -13.89 7.76 9.64
N ALA A 460 -15.07 8.37 9.77
CA ALA A 460 -16.32 7.80 9.30
C ALA A 460 -16.47 8.03 7.79
N ASP A 461 -16.93 7.01 7.09
CA ASP A 461 -17.17 6.99 5.63
C ASP A 461 -18.31 7.91 5.16
N GLY A 462 -18.98 8.65 6.05
CA GLY A 462 -20.08 9.54 5.66
C GLY A 462 -21.45 8.86 5.55
N ALA A 463 -21.85 8.16 6.62
CA ALA A 463 -23.15 7.51 6.81
C ALA A 463 -23.41 6.26 5.96
N ASN A 464 -22.40 5.39 5.79
CA ASN A 464 -22.46 4.13 5.04
C ASN A 464 -22.66 4.32 3.52
N ASN A 465 -22.14 5.43 3.01
CA ASN A 465 -22.30 5.79 1.60
C ASN A 465 -21.09 5.38 0.76
N TYR A 466 -19.97 5.02 1.39
CA TYR A 466 -18.75 4.65 0.68
C TYR A 466 -18.29 3.26 1.09
N ASN A 467 -17.91 2.47 0.08
CA ASN A 467 -17.31 1.16 0.23
C ASN A 467 -15.81 1.28 -0.03
N ILE A 468 -14.98 0.59 0.76
CA ILE A 468 -13.53 0.60 0.55
C ILE A 468 -13.13 -0.23 -0.67
N GLU A 469 -13.96 -1.21 -1.02
CA GLU A 469 -13.74 -2.11 -2.13
C GLU A 469 -15.11 -2.53 -2.68
N LEU A 470 -15.30 -2.33 -3.99
CA LEU A 470 -16.49 -2.84 -4.68
C LEU A 470 -16.22 -4.25 -5.25
N GLU A 471 -14.97 -4.56 -5.63
CA GLU A 471 -14.55 -5.88 -6.11
C GLU A 471 -13.61 -6.57 -5.10
N TRP A 472 -14.21 -7.30 -4.14
CA TRP A 472 -13.44 -8.02 -3.13
C TRP A 472 -12.58 -9.17 -3.68
N THR A 473 -12.88 -9.70 -4.87
CA THR A 473 -12.11 -10.83 -5.46
C THR A 473 -10.61 -10.53 -5.56
N VAL A 474 -10.25 -9.28 -5.88
CA VAL A 474 -8.86 -8.79 -5.90
C VAL A 474 -8.81 -7.48 -5.12
N THR A 475 -8.39 -7.52 -3.87
CA THR A 475 -8.29 -6.29 -3.07
C THR A 475 -7.20 -5.39 -3.63
N GLU A 476 -7.44 -4.10 -3.75
CA GLU A 476 -6.36 -3.18 -4.08
C GLU A 476 -5.44 -2.94 -2.88
N ARG A 477 -4.18 -2.59 -3.17
CA ARG A 477 -3.23 -2.17 -2.14
C ARG A 477 -3.62 -0.83 -1.56
N VAL A 478 -3.33 -0.65 -0.28
CA VAL A 478 -3.18 0.68 0.32
C VAL A 478 -1.74 1.12 0.05
N ALA A 479 -1.55 2.12 -0.79
CA ALA A 479 -0.23 2.71 -1.01
C ALA A 479 0.27 3.31 0.30
N ALA A 480 1.54 3.10 0.63
CA ALA A 480 2.12 3.62 1.85
C ALA A 480 3.55 4.09 1.62
N LEU A 481 3.94 5.14 2.33
CA LEU A 481 5.29 5.70 2.30
C LEU A 481 5.59 6.34 3.66
N VAL A 482 6.84 6.28 4.10
CA VAL A 482 7.31 7.06 5.25
C VAL A 482 8.07 8.29 4.77
N ASP A 483 7.63 9.48 5.20
CA ASP A 483 8.32 10.75 5.05
C ASP A 483 9.34 10.91 6.17
N ASP A 484 10.62 10.92 5.79
CA ASP A 484 11.77 10.81 6.70
C ASP A 484 12.45 12.16 6.98
N ARG A 485 11.75 13.28 6.72
CA ARG A 485 12.29 14.64 6.89
C ARG A 485 12.51 15.05 8.35
N LEU A 486 11.79 14.44 9.29
CA LEU A 486 11.99 14.72 10.70
C LEU A 486 13.15 13.86 11.24
N PRO A 487 14.01 14.42 12.11
CA PRO A 487 15.26 13.78 12.50
C PRO A 487 15.11 12.60 13.45
N ASP A 488 13.94 12.41 14.06
CA ASP A 488 13.70 11.46 15.15
C ASP A 488 12.48 10.55 14.93
N LYS A 489 11.74 10.77 13.84
CA LYS A 489 10.58 9.96 13.47
C LYS A 489 10.25 10.16 11.99
N GLY A 490 9.64 9.15 11.41
CA GLY A 490 9.04 9.21 10.09
C GLY A 490 7.53 9.42 10.20
N GLU A 491 6.98 10.13 9.22
CA GLU A 491 5.54 10.32 9.09
C GLU A 491 4.97 9.35 8.07
N LEU A 492 3.94 8.59 8.43
CA LEU A 492 3.32 7.64 7.52
C LEU A 492 2.27 8.33 6.65
N HIS A 493 2.43 8.18 5.35
CA HIS A 493 1.50 8.62 4.32
C HIS A 493 0.82 7.40 3.72
N ILE A 494 -0.49 7.48 3.51
CA ILE A 494 -1.25 6.43 2.82
C ILE A 494 -2.10 7.00 1.70
N ALA A 495 -2.33 6.21 0.66
CA ALA A 495 -3.36 6.49 -0.34
C ALA A 495 -4.11 5.20 -0.70
N PHE A 496 -5.42 5.32 -0.95
CA PHE A 496 -6.28 4.18 -1.24
C PHE A 496 -7.46 4.60 -2.11
N SER A 497 -7.97 3.67 -2.90
CA SER A 497 -9.24 3.81 -3.61
C SER A 497 -10.41 3.50 -2.68
N ALA A 498 -11.50 4.24 -2.81
CA ALA A 498 -12.80 3.92 -2.22
C ALA A 498 -13.92 4.48 -3.09
N GLY A 499 -15.09 3.85 -3.10
CA GLY A 499 -16.17 4.20 -4.03
C GLY A 499 -17.51 4.43 -3.37
N TYR A 500 -18.39 5.20 -4.03
CA TYR A 500 -19.74 5.46 -3.53
C TYR A 500 -20.65 4.25 -3.79
N SER A 501 -21.24 3.69 -2.74
CA SER A 501 -21.98 2.41 -2.77
C SER A 501 -23.22 2.41 -3.68
N THR A 502 -23.69 3.60 -4.10
CA THR A 502 -24.80 3.74 -5.07
C THR A 502 -24.41 4.45 -6.37
N GLY A 503 -23.14 4.85 -6.52
CA GLY A 503 -22.68 5.84 -7.51
C GLY A 503 -21.95 5.29 -8.74
N ARG A 504 -21.44 4.05 -8.70
CA ARG A 504 -20.57 3.50 -9.75
C ARG A 504 -19.34 4.40 -10.02
N GLU A 505 -18.66 4.79 -8.95
CA GLU A 505 -17.48 5.65 -9.02
C GLU A 505 -16.53 5.33 -7.88
N HIS A 506 -15.23 5.41 -8.16
CA HIS A 506 -14.12 5.29 -7.20
C HIS A 506 -13.25 6.54 -7.22
N ASP A 507 -12.90 7.02 -6.04
CA ASP A 507 -11.99 8.14 -5.81
C ASP A 507 -10.68 7.67 -5.18
N ILE A 508 -9.63 8.49 -5.25
CA ILE A 508 -8.42 8.27 -4.45
C ILE A 508 -8.45 9.17 -3.23
N TYR A 509 -8.31 8.55 -2.07
CA TYR A 509 -8.16 9.20 -0.77
C TYR A 509 -6.71 9.16 -0.31
N TYR A 510 -6.30 10.19 0.41
CA TYR A 510 -4.97 10.30 1.01
C TYR A 510 -5.09 10.56 2.50
N GLY A 511 -4.33 9.82 3.30
CA GLY A 511 -4.26 9.95 4.76
C GLY A 511 -2.83 10.16 5.26
N PHE A 512 -2.72 10.68 6.48
CA PHE A 512 -1.44 11.02 7.10
C PHE A 512 -1.42 10.69 8.60
N TYR A 513 -0.35 10.04 9.06
CA TYR A 513 -0.10 9.70 10.45
C TYR A 513 1.26 10.22 10.90
N ASN A 514 1.26 11.14 11.87
CA ASN A 514 2.45 11.84 12.35
C ASN A 514 3.24 11.08 13.45
N GLY A 515 2.96 9.79 13.62
CA GLY A 515 3.50 8.96 14.71
C GLY A 515 2.66 8.91 15.98
N ALA A 516 1.61 9.74 16.10
CA ALA A 516 0.73 9.80 17.27
C ALA A 516 -0.77 9.82 16.89
N SER A 517 -1.15 10.61 15.89
CA SER A 517 -2.53 10.80 15.45
C SER A 517 -2.63 10.83 13.93
N TRP A 518 -3.76 10.38 13.42
CA TRP A 518 -4.11 10.54 12.02
C TRP A 518 -4.71 11.91 11.75
N ILE A 519 -4.48 12.43 10.55
CA ILE A 519 -5.22 13.55 9.97
C ILE A 519 -6.29 13.00 9.00
N LEU A 520 -7.41 13.72 8.91
CA LEU A 520 -8.56 13.41 8.06
C LEU A 520 -8.13 13.01 6.64
N PRO A 521 -8.57 11.84 6.13
CA PRO A 521 -8.34 11.45 4.76
C PRO A 521 -9.00 12.46 3.84
N GLU A 522 -8.22 12.99 2.93
CA GLU A 522 -8.68 13.95 1.92
C GLU A 522 -8.92 13.19 0.62
N LYS A 523 -10.05 13.48 -0.04
CA LYS A 523 -10.25 13.05 -1.42
C LYS A 523 -9.30 13.85 -2.29
N VAL A 524 -8.32 13.19 -2.91
CA VAL A 524 -7.25 13.85 -3.67
C VAL A 524 -7.33 13.59 -5.17
N ALA A 525 -8.16 12.67 -5.64
CA ALA A 525 -8.47 12.49 -7.06
C ALA A 525 -9.93 12.08 -7.20
N ASP A 526 -10.65 12.73 -8.11
CA ASP A 526 -12.11 12.72 -8.20
C ASP A 526 -12.56 13.16 -9.60
N ASP A 527 -13.39 12.36 -10.28
CA ASP A 527 -13.91 12.70 -11.60
C ASP A 527 -15.27 13.43 -11.54
N ASP A 528 -15.95 13.48 -10.38
CA ASP A 528 -17.36 13.90 -10.27
C ASP A 528 -17.61 15.41 -10.28
N SER A 529 -16.54 16.21 -10.17
CA SER A 529 -16.69 17.60 -9.71
C SER A 529 -16.98 18.62 -10.81
N ASP A 530 -16.74 18.31 -12.08
CA ASP A 530 -16.89 19.30 -13.15
C ASP A 530 -17.24 18.74 -14.54
N ALA A 531 -17.94 19.55 -15.34
CA ALA A 531 -18.26 19.23 -16.74
C ALA A 531 -17.05 19.44 -17.68
N ALA A 532 -15.85 19.59 -17.11
CA ALA A 532 -14.58 19.82 -17.76
C ALA A 532 -13.52 18.89 -17.12
N THR A 533 -12.25 19.00 -17.52
CA THR A 533 -11.13 18.23 -16.94
C THR A 533 -10.33 19.12 -15.98
N GLU A 534 -10.99 19.83 -15.08
CA GLU A 534 -10.38 20.86 -14.23
C GLU A 534 -9.38 20.27 -13.24
N ASP A 535 -9.58 19.03 -12.84
CA ASP A 535 -8.70 18.26 -11.97
C ASP A 535 -7.60 17.50 -12.75
N GLY A 536 -7.69 17.46 -14.08
CA GLY A 536 -6.76 16.79 -15.00
C GLY A 536 -7.01 15.30 -15.23
N ILE A 537 -8.13 14.77 -14.72
CA ILE A 537 -8.66 13.44 -15.01
C ILE A 537 -9.66 13.57 -16.16
N ALA A 538 -9.76 12.54 -17.00
CA ALA A 538 -10.74 12.53 -18.07
C ALA A 538 -12.12 12.22 -17.49
N ALA A 539 -13.15 12.99 -17.85
CA ALA A 539 -14.56 12.82 -17.42
C ALA A 539 -15.22 11.45 -17.73
N SER A 540 -14.46 10.54 -18.34
CA SER A 540 -14.85 9.15 -18.57
C SER A 540 -14.25 8.20 -17.53
N ASP A 541 -13.26 8.64 -16.77
CA ASP A 541 -12.41 7.83 -15.91
C ASP A 541 -12.92 7.85 -14.47
N VAL A 542 -14.19 7.47 -14.30
CA VAL A 542 -14.92 7.48 -13.02
C VAL A 542 -14.52 6.36 -12.06
N PHE A 543 -13.69 5.41 -12.45
CA PHE A 543 -13.17 4.36 -11.58
C PHE A 543 -11.67 4.51 -11.39
N LEU A 544 -11.28 5.20 -10.31
CA LEU A 544 -9.89 5.35 -9.92
C LEU A 544 -9.41 4.18 -9.05
N GLY A 545 -8.16 3.74 -9.27
CA GLY A 545 -7.59 2.61 -8.55
C GLY A 545 -6.06 2.52 -8.65
N SER A 546 -5.50 1.44 -8.11
CA SER A 546 -4.05 1.17 -8.13
C SER A 546 -3.15 2.33 -7.65
N PRO A 547 -3.41 2.95 -6.49
CA PRO A 547 -2.57 4.05 -6.02
C PRO A 547 -1.15 3.55 -5.69
N ALA A 548 -0.16 4.40 -5.96
CA ALA A 548 1.23 4.24 -5.56
C ALA A 548 1.81 5.60 -5.13
N LEU A 549 2.60 5.61 -4.05
CA LEU A 549 3.16 6.83 -3.46
C LEU A 549 4.68 6.82 -3.54
N ALA A 550 5.26 7.95 -3.91
CA ALA A 550 6.71 8.15 -3.86
C ALA A 550 7.08 9.59 -3.49
N LYS A 551 8.32 9.76 -3.03
CA LYS A 551 8.87 11.04 -2.55
C LYS A 551 10.40 10.97 -2.48
N ALA A 552 11.09 12.04 -2.85
CA ALA A 552 12.48 12.23 -2.44
C ALA A 552 12.56 12.84 -1.03
N SER A 553 13.56 12.44 -0.23
CA SER A 553 13.75 12.96 1.14
C SER A 553 13.90 14.48 1.20
N SER A 554 14.37 15.12 0.12
CA SER A 554 14.48 16.58 0.01
C SER A 554 13.17 17.31 -0.34
N ASP A 555 12.18 16.61 -0.89
CA ASP A 555 10.97 17.24 -1.41
C ASP A 555 10.01 17.60 -0.27
N THR A 556 9.19 18.63 -0.47
CA THR A 556 8.08 18.91 0.45
C THR A 556 6.82 18.16 0.03
N SER A 557 6.55 18.14 -1.28
CA SER A 557 5.43 17.43 -1.89
C SER A 557 5.65 15.91 -1.91
N LEU A 558 4.57 15.17 -2.14
CA LEU A 558 4.59 13.75 -2.48
C LEU A 558 4.04 13.58 -3.90
N PHE A 559 4.28 12.41 -4.49
CA PHE A 559 3.79 12.07 -5.82
C PHE A 559 2.91 10.82 -5.73
N LEU A 560 1.75 10.89 -6.36
CA LEU A 560 0.74 9.84 -6.39
C LEU A 560 0.54 9.38 -7.83
N ALA A 561 0.92 8.15 -8.14
CA ALA A 561 0.50 7.49 -9.38
C ALA A 561 -0.79 6.71 -9.13
N PHE A 562 -1.68 6.67 -10.12
CA PHE A 562 -2.92 5.88 -10.05
C PHE A 562 -3.44 5.57 -11.47
N ALA A 563 -4.40 4.67 -11.55
CA ALA A 563 -5.15 4.36 -12.77
C ALA A 563 -6.54 4.97 -12.70
N GLY A 564 -7.11 5.38 -13.83
CA GLY A 564 -8.52 5.75 -13.95
C GLY A 564 -9.13 5.13 -15.20
N GLY A 565 -10.42 4.78 -15.18
CA GLY A 565 -11.14 4.33 -16.38
C GLY A 565 -12.65 4.24 -16.21
N THR A 566 -13.31 3.71 -17.23
CA THR A 566 -14.75 3.81 -17.47
C THR A 566 -15.62 2.82 -16.69
N ALA A 567 -15.00 1.80 -16.12
CA ALA A 567 -15.70 0.75 -15.38
C ALA A 567 -14.80 0.15 -14.29
N GLU A 568 -15.44 -0.45 -13.30
CA GLU A 568 -14.79 -1.19 -12.23
C GLU A 568 -14.03 -2.42 -12.75
N GLY A 569 -13.03 -2.85 -11.97
CA GLY A 569 -12.24 -4.05 -12.25
C GLY A 569 -11.13 -3.76 -13.24
N LEU A 570 -10.84 -4.73 -14.11
CA LEU A 570 -9.66 -4.68 -14.98
C LEU A 570 -9.98 -4.86 -16.47
N GLY A 571 -11.24 -5.06 -16.85
CA GLY A 571 -11.68 -5.21 -18.25
C GLY A 571 -11.18 -6.45 -18.99
N VAL A 572 -10.57 -7.41 -18.28
CA VAL A 572 -9.90 -8.55 -18.90
C VAL A 572 -10.88 -9.71 -19.17
N ARG A 573 -10.73 -10.36 -20.34
CA ARG A 573 -11.39 -11.65 -20.70
C ARG A 573 -12.92 -11.63 -20.76
N GLY A 574 -13.50 -10.53 -21.26
CA GLY A 574 -14.93 -10.45 -21.57
C GLY A 574 -15.77 -9.83 -20.44
N VAL A 575 -15.11 -9.35 -19.38
CA VAL A 575 -15.59 -8.21 -18.60
C VAL A 575 -15.55 -6.98 -19.53
N ALA A 576 -16.49 -6.05 -19.37
CA ALA A 576 -16.58 -4.87 -20.24
C ALA A 576 -15.23 -4.14 -20.30
N ASP A 577 -14.91 -3.61 -21.48
CA ASP A 577 -13.76 -2.74 -21.72
C ASP A 577 -13.75 -1.60 -20.68
N VAL A 578 -12.67 -1.50 -19.91
CA VAL A 578 -12.54 -0.50 -18.84
C VAL A 578 -11.81 0.74 -19.32
N ASN A 579 -11.04 0.67 -20.42
CA ASN A 579 -10.29 1.79 -20.98
C ASN A 579 -9.45 2.54 -19.92
N HIS A 580 -8.59 1.84 -19.18
CA HIS A 580 -7.77 2.51 -18.16
C HIS A 580 -6.69 3.39 -18.77
N HIS A 581 -6.39 4.47 -18.04
CA HIS A 581 -5.30 5.41 -18.26
C HIS A 581 -4.45 5.55 -17.00
N ALA A 582 -3.15 5.80 -17.18
CA ALA A 582 -2.22 6.05 -16.07
C ALA A 582 -2.11 7.56 -15.80
N TYR A 583 -2.21 7.94 -14.53
CA TYR A 583 -2.14 9.31 -14.05
C TYR A 583 -1.05 9.50 -13.01
N ILE A 584 -0.59 10.75 -12.88
CA ILE A 584 0.27 11.22 -11.80
C ILE A 584 -0.31 12.50 -11.21
N LYS A 585 -0.35 12.60 -9.88
CA LYS A 585 -0.74 13.81 -9.16
C LYS A 585 0.34 14.22 -8.16
N VAL A 586 0.59 15.53 -8.09
CA VAL A 586 1.42 16.11 -7.05
C VAL A 586 0.55 16.35 -5.82
N LEU A 587 0.91 15.76 -4.69
CA LEU A 587 0.32 16.06 -3.41
C LEU A 587 1.13 17.21 -2.78
N GLY A 588 0.73 18.43 -3.15
CA GLY A 588 1.34 19.67 -2.71
C GLY A 588 1.30 19.88 -1.20
N ARG A 589 2.47 20.08 -0.58
CA ARG A 589 2.60 20.35 0.85
C ARG A 589 3.52 21.52 1.13
N ALA A 590 3.15 22.32 2.12
CA ALA A 590 4.05 23.27 2.79
C ALA A 590 4.14 22.92 4.27
N VAL A 591 5.34 23.04 4.85
CA VAL A 591 5.59 22.75 6.26
C VAL A 591 6.37 23.91 6.86
N THR A 592 5.95 24.40 8.02
CA THR A 592 6.70 25.41 8.78
C THR A 592 6.76 25.06 10.26
N ALA A 593 7.93 25.27 10.85
CA ALA A 593 8.23 24.95 12.24
C ALA A 593 9.00 26.07 12.95
N GLU A 594 9.40 27.14 12.23
CA GLU A 594 10.18 28.25 12.78
C GLU A 594 9.33 29.51 12.90
N ALA A 595 9.27 30.06 14.11
CA ALA A 595 8.58 31.31 14.37
C ALA A 595 9.32 32.49 13.74
N ARG A 596 8.81 33.06 12.63
CA ARG A 596 9.14 34.45 12.24
C ARG A 596 8.23 35.40 13.01
N SER A 597 8.59 35.68 14.26
CA SER A 597 7.95 36.73 15.05
C SER A 597 8.25 38.12 14.46
N VAL A 598 7.44 38.57 13.52
CA VAL A 598 7.27 40.02 13.26
C VAL A 598 5.97 40.41 13.98
N PRO A 599 5.96 41.46 14.81
CA PRO A 599 4.92 41.66 15.81
C PRO A 599 3.56 41.98 15.18
N VAL A 600 2.73 40.95 15.04
CA VAL A 600 1.27 41.09 14.87
C VAL A 600 0.46 40.06 15.71
N GLY A 601 1.12 39.03 16.28
CA GLY A 601 0.53 38.05 17.21
C GLY A 601 1.57 36.99 17.63
N ALA A 602 1.35 36.25 18.71
CA ALA A 602 2.37 35.36 19.30
C ALA A 602 2.63 34.05 18.53
N PHE A 603 1.72 33.60 17.66
CA PHE A 603 1.80 32.28 17.00
C PHE A 603 1.15 32.26 15.59
N GLN A 604 1.57 33.17 14.70
CA GLN A 604 1.07 33.22 13.32
C GLN A 604 2.11 32.65 12.34
N TYR A 605 1.67 31.86 11.36
CA TYR A 605 2.54 31.16 10.41
C TYR A 605 2.02 31.29 8.98
N ASP A 606 2.87 31.71 8.05
CA ASP A 606 2.55 31.73 6.62
C ASP A 606 2.99 30.41 5.97
N LEU A 607 2.04 29.71 5.37
CA LEU A 607 2.22 28.53 4.55
C LEU A 607 2.09 28.95 3.09
N SER A 608 3.21 28.94 2.37
CA SER A 608 3.24 29.31 0.95
C SER A 608 3.49 28.09 0.07
N TYR A 609 2.70 27.93 -0.98
CA TYR A 609 2.82 26.84 -1.94
C TYR A 609 2.66 27.35 -3.37
N THR A 610 3.49 26.86 -4.28
CA THR A 610 3.36 27.18 -5.71
C THR A 610 3.02 25.89 -6.45
N PRO A 611 1.82 25.77 -7.05
CA PRO A 611 1.44 24.57 -7.75
C PRO A 611 2.39 24.21 -8.88
N ILE A 612 2.72 22.93 -9.00
CA ILE A 612 3.54 22.39 -10.06
C ILE A 612 2.71 22.26 -11.34
N ASN A 613 1.52 21.70 -11.18
CA ASN A 613 0.48 21.46 -12.17
C ASN A 613 -0.81 22.19 -11.74
N PRO A 614 -0.90 23.52 -11.86
CA PRO A 614 -2.08 24.26 -11.39
C PRO A 614 -3.37 23.84 -12.09
N GLN A 615 -4.49 23.86 -11.36
CA GLN A 615 -5.83 23.69 -11.95
C GLN A 615 -6.09 24.63 -13.13
N ALA A 616 -6.74 24.11 -14.17
CA ALA A 616 -7.05 24.80 -15.41
C ALA A 616 -8.52 25.25 -15.41
N LEU A 617 -8.88 26.17 -14.51
CA LEU A 617 -10.22 26.73 -14.51
C LEU A 617 -10.33 27.93 -15.45
N THR A 618 -11.39 27.94 -16.26
CA THR A 618 -11.78 29.12 -17.04
C THR A 618 -12.58 30.14 -16.20
N SER A 619 -12.87 29.84 -14.94
CA SER A 619 -13.47 30.77 -13.96
C SER A 619 -12.86 30.58 -12.57
N THR A 620 -12.65 31.67 -11.86
CA THR A 620 -12.22 31.72 -10.45
C THR A 620 -12.87 30.65 -9.58
N ILE A 621 -12.06 29.88 -8.84
CA ILE A 621 -12.49 29.03 -7.70
C ILE A 621 -13.25 29.95 -6.74
N SER A 622 -14.53 29.67 -6.47
CA SER A 622 -15.37 30.46 -5.58
C SER A 622 -15.42 29.92 -4.18
#